data_AF-A0A1F5GUE9-F1
#
_entry.id   AF-A0A1F5GUE9-F1
#
_cell.length_a   1.000
_cell.length_b   1.000
_cell.length_c   1.000
_cell.angle_alpha   90.00
_cell.angle_beta   90.00
_cell.angle_gamma   90.00
#
_symmetry.space_group_name_H-M   'P 1'
#
loop_
_entity.id
_entity.type
_entity.pdbx_description
1 polymer ?
#
loop_
_entity_poly.entity_id
_entity_poly.type
_entity_poly.pdbx_seq_one_letter_code
_entity_poly.pdbx_strand_id
1 'polypeptide(L)'
;MYIPEWVLIIGIIILYWIYTNSRKNGVSQQPDSIEGIEGNVVFLKSRIFGLEHFDSPHFLDYQNASDVMEVNYFRLKQRFIHTPEKVLEIARDWKRYVEALGDLKYARLMLDVDWSDDIYDKTGERMKEPTIAKEEIEKKFKDLLGKDWQEIPPDYFKRIDTAKLKGKKKDEETPDYWKTFYMGELLKKNMTDMCRHSEIS
;
A
#
# COMPACT_ATOMS: atom_id res chain seq x y z
N MET A 1 27.51 34.39 44.41
CA MET A 1 26.43 34.91 43.56
C MET A 1 25.27 33.94 43.66
N TYR A 2 24.16 34.34 44.27
CA TYR A 2 22.95 33.53 44.39
C TYR A 2 22.19 33.65 43.07
N ILE A 3 22.11 32.56 42.30
CA ILE A 3 21.29 32.54 41.09
C ILE A 3 19.84 32.44 41.57
N PRO A 4 18.99 33.44 41.32
CA PRO A 4 17.63 33.41 41.82
C PRO A 4 16.86 32.25 41.19
N GLU A 5 16.10 31.51 42.01
CA GLU A 5 15.40 30.28 41.59
C GLU A 5 14.47 30.49 40.38
N TRP A 6 13.92 31.70 40.23
CA TRP A 6 13.08 32.09 39.09
C TRP A 6 13.82 32.01 37.75
N VAL A 7 15.14 32.18 37.71
CA VAL A 7 15.93 32.09 36.48
C VAL A 7 16.01 30.64 35.97
N LEU A 8 16.09 29.66 36.90
CA LEU A 8 16.05 28.23 36.55
C LEU A 8 14.68 27.83 36.03
N ILE A 9 13.60 28.33 36.64
CA ILE A 9 12.23 28.04 36.21
C ILE A 9 11.98 28.58 34.79
N ILE A 10 12.41 29.81 34.50
CA ILE A 10 12.31 30.41 33.16
C ILE A 10 13.14 29.61 32.14
N GLY A 11 14.35 29.19 32.50
CA GLY A 11 15.19 28.35 31.64
C GLY A 11 14.54 27.02 31.27
N ILE A 12 13.91 26.35 32.23
CA ILE A 12 13.18 25.09 31.99
C ILE A 12 11.96 25.32 31.10
N ILE A 13 11.21 26.40 31.31
CA ILE A 13 10.05 26.74 30.47
C ILE A 13 10.49 27.03 29.02
N ILE A 14 11.58 27.78 28.82
CA ILE A 14 12.11 28.07 27.48
C ILE A 14 12.61 26.79 26.81
N LEU A 15 13.35 25.93 27.52
CA LEU A 15 13.80 24.64 27.00
C LEU A 15 12.63 23.73 26.65
N TYR A 16 11.58 23.70 27.49
CA TYR A 16 10.36 22.95 27.21
C TYR A 16 9.62 23.49 25.99
N TRP A 17 9.57 24.82 25.82
CA TRP A 17 8.98 25.46 24.65
C TRP A 17 9.78 25.16 23.38
N ILE A 18 11.11 25.24 23.41
CA ILE A 18 11.98 24.88 22.28
C ILE A 18 11.85 23.40 21.94
N TYR A 19 11.79 22.52 22.95
CA TYR A 19 11.61 21.08 22.76
C TYR A 19 10.25 20.75 22.13
N THR A 20 9.17 21.34 22.64
CA THR A 20 7.81 21.15 22.10
C THR A 20 7.64 21.77 20.72
N ASN A 21 8.27 22.92 20.44
CA ASN A 21 8.25 23.54 19.11
C ASN A 21 9.16 22.79 18.12
N SER A 22 10.27 22.20 18.55
CA SER A 22 11.12 21.34 17.70
C SER A 22 10.43 20.03 17.34
N ARG A 23 9.60 19.47 18.23
CA ARG A 23 8.76 18.31 17.89
C ARG A 23 7.64 18.65 16.90
N LYS A 24 7.14 19.88 16.90
CA LYS A 24 6.16 20.39 15.93
C LYS A 24 6.77 20.80 14.59
N ASN A 25 8.03 21.25 14.59
CA ASN A 25 8.75 21.72 13.40
C ASN A 25 9.64 20.63 12.76
N GLY A 26 9.60 19.40 13.28
CA GLY A 26 10.37 18.25 12.78
C GLY A 26 9.78 17.56 11.53
N VAL A 27 8.66 18.06 11.00
CA VAL A 27 8.21 17.74 9.65
C VAL A 27 8.29 19.05 8.89
N SER A 28 9.42 19.26 8.21
CA SER A 28 9.44 20.12 7.04
C SER A 28 8.34 19.59 6.13
N GLN A 29 7.14 20.17 6.20
CA GLN A 29 6.12 20.06 5.18
C GLN A 29 6.70 20.75 3.95
N GLN A 30 7.59 20.05 3.26
CA GLN A 30 7.76 20.25 1.84
C GLN A 30 6.34 20.22 1.27
N PRO A 31 5.91 21.19 0.44
CA PRO A 31 4.67 21.03 -0.28
C PRO A 31 4.78 19.67 -0.97
N ASP A 32 3.88 18.73 -0.66
CA ASP A 32 3.91 17.41 -1.24
C ASP A 32 3.83 17.58 -2.76
N SER A 33 4.97 17.55 -3.46
CA SER A 33 4.95 17.52 -4.90
C SER A 33 4.44 16.15 -5.31
N ILE A 34 3.79 16.08 -6.48
CA ILE A 34 3.30 14.81 -7.01
C ILE A 34 4.47 13.83 -7.11
N GLU A 35 5.62 14.28 -7.60
CA GLU A 35 6.84 13.48 -7.72
C GLU A 35 7.36 13.01 -6.35
N GLY A 36 7.25 13.85 -5.32
CA GLY A 36 7.65 13.49 -3.96
C GLY A 36 6.75 12.41 -3.36
N ILE A 37 5.44 12.49 -3.60
CA ILE A 37 4.50 11.46 -3.20
C ILE A 37 4.76 10.17 -3.97
N GLU A 38 4.88 10.23 -5.30
CA GLU A 38 5.12 9.06 -6.14
C GLU A 38 6.42 8.35 -5.75
N GLY A 39 7.51 9.10 -5.53
CA GLY A 39 8.77 8.55 -5.04
C GLY A 39 8.63 7.88 -3.67
N ASN A 40 7.83 8.46 -2.76
CA ASN A 40 7.52 7.85 -1.47
C ASN A 40 6.72 6.55 -1.64
N VAL A 41 5.71 6.52 -2.50
CA VAL A 41 4.93 5.31 -2.77
C VAL A 41 5.80 4.20 -3.33
N VAL A 42 6.67 4.49 -4.29
CA VAL A 42 7.62 3.50 -4.85
C VAL A 42 8.52 2.95 -3.76
N PHE A 43 9.04 3.81 -2.87
CA PHE A 43 9.84 3.40 -1.71
C PHE A 43 9.03 2.54 -0.71
N LEU A 44 7.78 2.91 -0.42
CA LEU A 44 6.90 2.12 0.45
C LEU A 44 6.61 0.76 -0.18
N LYS A 45 6.30 0.70 -1.47
CA LYS A 45 6.07 -0.56 -2.19
C LYS A 45 7.31 -1.46 -2.11
N SER A 46 8.50 -0.94 -2.36
CA SER A 46 9.73 -1.74 -2.28
C SER A 46 10.02 -2.23 -0.86
N ARG A 47 9.67 -1.45 0.16
CA ARG A 47 9.83 -1.89 1.57
C ARG A 47 8.78 -2.91 1.99
N ILE A 48 7.51 -2.70 1.64
CA ILE A 48 6.39 -3.55 2.05
C ILE A 48 6.42 -4.87 1.26
N PHE A 49 6.73 -4.83 -0.02
CA PHE A 49 6.63 -5.97 -0.94
C PHE A 49 7.97 -6.47 -1.46
N GLY A 50 9.06 -5.73 -1.32
CA GLY A 50 10.30 -5.98 -2.07
C GLY A 50 11.36 -6.88 -1.45
N LEU A 51 11.16 -7.47 -0.27
CA LEU A 51 12.23 -8.24 0.41
C LEU A 51 11.79 -9.58 1.00
N GLU A 52 10.56 -9.98 0.77
CA GLU A 52 9.96 -11.09 1.50
C GLU A 52 9.29 -12.05 0.50
N HIS A 53 10.05 -13.05 0.05
CA HIS A 53 9.50 -14.24 -0.60
C HIS A 53 8.79 -15.11 0.45
N PHE A 54 7.80 -14.55 1.14
CA PHE A 54 6.90 -15.37 1.93
C PHE A 54 5.89 -15.98 0.95
N ASP A 55 5.95 -17.30 0.80
CA ASP A 55 5.08 -18.14 -0.05
C ASP A 55 3.58 -18.09 0.34
N SER A 56 3.15 -17.10 1.14
CA SER A 56 1.77 -16.94 1.57
C SER A 56 0.93 -16.33 0.44
N PRO A 57 -0.11 -17.03 -0.05
CA PRO A 57 -0.99 -16.50 -1.09
C PRO A 57 -1.64 -15.15 -0.73
N HIS A 58 -1.79 -14.85 0.57
CA HIS A 58 -2.31 -13.58 1.06
C HIS A 58 -1.43 -12.38 0.75
N PHE A 59 -0.11 -12.54 0.82
CA PHE A 59 0.80 -11.43 0.56
C PHE A 59 0.85 -11.08 -0.91
N LEU A 60 0.70 -12.09 -1.76
CA LEU A 60 0.54 -11.91 -3.20
C LEU A 60 -0.73 -11.12 -3.53
N ASP A 61 -1.84 -11.34 -2.81
CA ASP A 61 -3.07 -10.56 -3.00
C ASP A 61 -2.87 -9.08 -2.73
N TYR A 62 -2.13 -8.71 -1.66
CA TYR A 62 -1.82 -7.31 -1.37
C TYR A 62 -0.90 -6.69 -2.43
N GLN A 63 0.08 -7.44 -2.93
CA GLN A 63 0.94 -6.98 -4.01
C GLN A 63 0.14 -6.72 -5.30
N ASN A 64 -0.72 -7.65 -5.71
CA ASN A 64 -1.57 -7.49 -6.88
C ASN A 64 -2.54 -6.32 -6.74
N ALA A 65 -3.12 -6.15 -5.56
CA ALA A 65 -3.99 -5.02 -5.26
C ALA A 65 -3.22 -3.69 -5.37
N SER A 66 -1.95 -3.65 -4.93
CA SER A 66 -1.08 -2.48 -5.09
C SER A 66 -0.75 -2.20 -6.55
N ASP A 67 -0.48 -3.22 -7.35
CA ASP A 67 -0.10 -3.07 -8.77
C ASP A 67 -1.29 -2.65 -9.64
N VAL A 68 -2.48 -3.23 -9.39
CA VAL A 68 -3.70 -2.80 -10.08
C VAL A 68 -4.08 -1.37 -9.70
N MET A 69 -3.95 -1.01 -8.42
CA MET A 69 -4.24 0.36 -7.99
C MET A 69 -3.28 1.37 -8.62
N GLU A 70 -2.01 1.03 -8.80
CA GLU A 70 -1.05 1.88 -9.51
C GLU A 70 -1.47 2.14 -10.97
N VAL A 71 -1.98 1.11 -11.67
CA VAL A 71 -2.52 1.29 -13.03
C VAL A 71 -3.74 2.24 -13.01
N ASN A 72 -4.65 2.07 -12.06
CA ASN A 72 -5.82 2.94 -11.90
C ASN A 72 -5.41 4.39 -11.55
N TYR A 73 -4.40 4.56 -10.70
CA TYR A 73 -3.78 5.85 -10.38
C TYR A 73 -3.26 6.54 -11.63
N PHE A 74 -2.45 5.87 -12.46
CA PHE A 74 -1.91 6.48 -13.67
C PHE A 74 -2.99 6.90 -14.68
N ARG A 75 -4.06 6.10 -14.82
CA ARG A 75 -5.22 6.46 -15.65
C ARG A 75 -5.90 7.74 -15.14
N LEU A 76 -6.09 7.84 -13.83
CA LEU A 76 -6.67 9.02 -13.20
C LEU A 76 -5.76 10.25 -13.32
N LYS A 77 -4.45 10.09 -13.09
CA LYS A 77 -3.44 11.14 -13.29
C LYS A 77 -3.50 11.70 -14.70
N GLN A 78 -3.57 10.83 -15.71
CA GLN A 78 -3.69 11.24 -17.12
C GLN A 78 -5.02 11.95 -17.40
N ARG A 79 -6.14 11.45 -16.85
CA ARG A 79 -7.47 12.05 -17.02
C ARG A 79 -7.56 13.47 -16.43
N PHE A 80 -6.93 13.68 -15.28
CA PHE A 80 -6.95 14.96 -14.57
C PHE A 80 -5.65 15.76 -14.75
N ILE A 81 -4.86 15.48 -15.79
CA ILE A 81 -3.56 16.15 -16.04
C ILE A 81 -3.67 17.68 -16.07
N HIS A 82 -4.82 18.21 -16.48
CA HIS A 82 -5.12 19.64 -16.53
C HIS A 82 -5.57 20.24 -15.19
N THR A 83 -5.68 19.44 -14.12
CA THR A 83 -6.16 19.85 -12.79
C THR A 83 -5.16 19.40 -11.71
N PRO A 84 -4.09 20.18 -11.47
CA PRO A 84 -2.99 19.76 -10.58
C PRO A 84 -3.43 19.43 -9.15
N GLU A 85 -4.40 20.19 -8.61
CA GLU A 85 -4.97 19.96 -7.28
C GLU A 85 -5.60 18.58 -7.15
N LYS A 86 -6.30 18.14 -8.21
CA LYS A 86 -6.95 16.84 -8.25
C LYS A 86 -5.95 15.70 -8.45
N VAL A 87 -4.89 15.93 -9.24
CA VAL A 87 -3.79 14.97 -9.36
C VAL A 87 -3.09 14.78 -8.01
N LEU A 88 -2.87 15.87 -7.27
CA LEU A 88 -2.27 15.82 -5.94
C LEU A 88 -3.15 15.04 -4.94
N GLU A 89 -4.46 15.28 -4.94
CA GLU A 89 -5.42 14.52 -4.13
C GLU A 89 -5.36 13.02 -4.45
N ILE A 90 -5.37 12.67 -5.74
CA ILE A 90 -5.33 11.28 -6.23
C ILE A 90 -4.00 10.61 -5.87
N ALA A 91 -2.88 11.34 -5.90
CA ALA A 91 -1.58 10.84 -5.46
C ALA A 91 -1.55 10.55 -3.95
N ARG A 92 -2.15 11.43 -3.14
CA ARG A 92 -2.28 11.21 -1.68
C ARG A 92 -3.16 10.01 -1.36
N ASP A 93 -4.27 9.85 -2.07
CA ASP A 93 -5.14 8.68 -1.93
C ASP A 93 -4.38 7.39 -2.31
N TRP A 94 -3.64 7.41 -3.42
CA TRP A 94 -2.83 6.25 -3.82
C TRP A 94 -1.79 5.89 -2.75
N LYS A 95 -1.11 6.88 -2.19
CA LYS A 95 -0.18 6.67 -1.08
C LYS A 95 -0.86 6.05 0.14
N ARG A 96 -1.97 6.64 0.59
CA ARG A 96 -2.74 6.15 1.75
C ARG A 96 -3.24 4.72 1.52
N TYR A 97 -3.60 4.38 0.29
CA TYR A 97 -3.97 3.03 -0.09
C TYR A 97 -2.81 2.04 0.07
N VAL A 98 -1.60 2.39 -0.39
CA VAL A 98 -0.41 1.53 -0.24
C VAL A 98 -0.03 1.36 1.23
N GLU A 99 -0.11 2.42 2.03
CA GLU A 99 0.09 2.36 3.49
C GLU A 99 -0.91 1.40 4.14
N ALA A 100 -2.21 1.50 3.80
CA ALA A 100 -3.24 0.61 4.31
C ALA A 100 -2.99 -0.86 3.93
N LEU A 101 -2.54 -1.14 2.71
CA LEU A 101 -2.15 -2.50 2.31
C LEU A 101 -0.95 -3.02 3.12
N GLY A 102 0.02 -2.15 3.42
CA GLY A 102 1.14 -2.47 4.30
C GLY A 102 0.69 -2.84 5.70
N ASP A 103 -0.18 -2.05 6.31
CA ASP A 103 -0.72 -2.31 7.64
C ASP A 103 -1.51 -3.63 7.69
N LEU A 104 -2.31 -3.91 6.66
CA LEU A 104 -3.02 -5.19 6.53
C LEU A 104 -2.06 -6.38 6.38
N LYS A 105 -0.98 -6.21 5.60
CA LYS A 105 0.06 -7.23 5.46
C LYS A 105 0.74 -7.50 6.82
N TYR A 106 1.15 -6.46 7.53
CA TYR A 106 1.85 -6.61 8.82
C TYR A 106 0.94 -7.14 9.92
N ALA A 107 -0.32 -6.71 9.97
CA ALA A 107 -1.32 -7.25 10.89
C ALA A 107 -1.49 -8.76 10.66
N ARG A 108 -1.51 -9.20 9.40
CA ARG A 108 -1.57 -10.63 9.08
C ARG A 108 -0.30 -11.37 9.47
N LEU A 109 0.87 -10.79 9.23
CA LEU A 109 2.15 -11.38 9.66
C LEU A 109 2.18 -11.62 11.18
N MET A 110 1.61 -10.69 11.97
CA MET A 110 1.54 -10.85 13.43
C MET A 110 0.69 -12.05 13.86
N LEU A 111 -0.43 -12.31 13.17
CA LEU A 111 -1.24 -13.51 13.42
C LEU A 111 -0.49 -14.81 13.08
N ASP A 112 0.32 -14.79 12.04
CA ASP A 112 1.04 -15.98 11.61
C ASP A 112 2.21 -16.32 12.59
N VAL A 113 2.79 -15.30 13.24
CA VAL A 113 3.96 -15.44 14.13
C VAL A 113 3.59 -15.67 15.61
N ASP A 114 2.51 -15.08 16.11
CA ASP A 114 2.14 -15.18 17.53
C ASP A 114 0.67 -15.62 17.69
N TRP A 115 0.52 -16.75 18.36
CA TRP A 115 -0.72 -17.53 18.47
C TRP A 115 -1.41 -17.31 19.82
N SER A 116 -0.97 -16.32 20.61
CA SER A 116 -1.64 -15.95 21.86
C SER A 116 -3.04 -15.38 21.60
N ASP A 117 -3.99 -15.72 22.48
CA ASP A 117 -5.40 -15.28 22.36
C ASP A 117 -5.53 -13.74 22.31
N ASP A 118 -4.66 -13.01 23.00
CA ASP A 118 -4.62 -11.54 23.02
C ASP A 118 -4.30 -10.92 21.65
N ILE A 119 -3.63 -11.65 20.75
CA ILE A 119 -3.28 -11.14 19.42
C ILE A 119 -4.40 -11.31 18.41
N TYR A 120 -5.26 -12.31 18.58
CA TYR A 120 -6.44 -12.43 17.74
C TYR A 120 -7.38 -11.22 17.90
N ASP A 121 -7.64 -10.82 19.14
CA ASP A 121 -8.48 -9.65 19.44
C ASP A 121 -7.83 -8.35 18.96
N LYS A 122 -6.53 -8.16 19.23
CA LYS A 122 -5.79 -6.97 18.78
C LYS A 122 -5.63 -6.88 17.27
N THR A 123 -5.53 -8.01 16.58
CA THR A 123 -5.39 -7.99 15.12
C THR A 123 -6.71 -7.62 14.44
N GLY A 124 -7.84 -8.16 14.92
CA GLY A 124 -9.15 -7.78 14.42
C GLY A 124 -9.38 -6.26 14.51
N GLU A 125 -8.97 -5.63 15.59
CA GLU A 125 -9.05 -4.16 15.73
C GLU A 125 -8.06 -3.42 14.83
N ARG A 126 -6.80 -3.86 14.76
CA ARG A 126 -5.76 -3.23 13.92
C ARG A 126 -6.07 -3.29 12.43
N MET A 127 -6.84 -4.28 11.97
CA MET A 127 -7.21 -4.40 10.56
C MET A 127 -8.39 -3.52 10.16
N LYS A 128 -9.20 -2.98 11.09
CA LYS A 128 -10.42 -2.23 10.77
C LYS A 128 -10.13 -0.94 10.00
N GLU A 129 -9.32 -0.05 10.56
CA GLU A 129 -9.04 1.25 9.93
C GLU A 129 -8.34 1.11 8.57
N PRO A 130 -7.31 0.24 8.40
CA PRO A 130 -6.71 0.00 7.10
C PRO A 130 -7.70 -0.58 6.08
N THR A 131 -8.60 -1.47 6.51
CA THR A 131 -9.64 -2.02 5.62
C THR A 131 -10.59 -0.92 5.14
N ILE A 132 -11.05 -0.06 6.05
CA ILE A 132 -11.93 1.06 5.71
C ILE A 132 -11.23 2.00 4.72
N ALA A 133 -9.99 2.41 5.01
CA ALA A 133 -9.23 3.29 4.12
C ALA A 133 -9.05 2.69 2.72
N LYS A 134 -8.72 1.40 2.66
CA LYS A 134 -8.60 0.65 1.40
C LYS A 134 -9.92 0.69 0.61
N GLU A 135 -11.04 0.33 1.23
CA GLU A 135 -12.36 0.25 0.58
C GLU A 135 -12.87 1.63 0.13
N GLU A 136 -12.68 2.67 0.94
CA GLU A 136 -13.06 4.04 0.61
C GLU A 136 -12.32 4.55 -0.64
N ILE A 137 -11.02 4.27 -0.73
CA ILE A 137 -10.19 4.71 -1.85
C ILE A 137 -10.53 3.89 -3.12
N GLU A 138 -10.72 2.57 -3.01
CA GLU A 138 -11.19 1.74 -4.13
C GLU A 138 -12.51 2.25 -4.69
N LYS A 139 -13.48 2.54 -3.81
CA LYS A 139 -14.77 3.09 -4.21
C LYS A 139 -14.60 4.43 -4.91
N LYS A 140 -13.79 5.34 -4.34
CA LYS A 140 -13.53 6.67 -4.92
C LYS A 140 -12.89 6.56 -6.30
N PHE A 141 -11.89 5.70 -6.48
CA PHE A 141 -11.22 5.52 -7.77
C PHE A 141 -12.16 4.88 -8.79
N LYS A 142 -12.97 3.90 -8.36
CA LYS A 142 -13.99 3.26 -9.18
C LYS A 142 -15.04 4.26 -9.66
N ASP A 143 -15.52 5.13 -8.78
CA ASP A 143 -16.49 6.18 -9.13
C ASP A 143 -15.90 7.18 -10.14
N LEU A 144 -14.62 7.53 -10.01
CA LEU A 144 -13.94 8.45 -10.92
C LEU A 144 -13.58 7.82 -12.28
N LEU A 145 -13.25 6.53 -12.32
CA LEU A 145 -12.87 5.82 -13.54
C LEU A 145 -14.08 5.25 -14.29
N GLY A 146 -15.14 4.85 -13.57
CA GLY A 146 -16.34 4.25 -14.14
C GLY A 146 -16.00 2.97 -14.91
N LYS A 147 -16.19 3.01 -16.24
CA LYS A 147 -15.95 1.87 -17.12
C LYS A 147 -14.47 1.53 -17.29
N ASP A 148 -13.58 2.49 -17.05
CA ASP A 148 -12.13 2.30 -17.19
C ASP A 148 -11.47 1.79 -15.92
N TRP A 149 -12.27 1.42 -14.91
CA TRP A 149 -11.80 0.80 -13.68
C TRP A 149 -11.19 -0.58 -13.98
N GLN A 150 -9.92 -0.77 -13.62
CA GLN A 150 -9.31 -2.10 -13.60
C GLN A 150 -9.71 -2.79 -12.30
N GLU A 151 -10.47 -3.89 -12.42
CA GLU A 151 -10.88 -4.68 -11.26
C GLU A 151 -9.67 -5.33 -10.57
N ILE A 152 -9.65 -5.22 -9.24
CA ILE A 152 -8.66 -5.88 -8.40
C ILE A 152 -9.05 -7.36 -8.27
N PRO A 153 -8.12 -8.30 -8.49
CA PRO A 153 -8.41 -9.72 -8.33
C PRO A 153 -8.98 -10.00 -6.93
N PRO A 154 -10.05 -10.79 -6.80
CA PRO A 154 -10.55 -11.20 -5.50
C PRO A 154 -9.47 -11.99 -4.75
N ASP A 155 -9.52 -12.00 -3.43
CA ASP A 155 -8.55 -12.72 -2.60
C ASP A 155 -8.43 -14.21 -2.97
N TYR A 156 -7.29 -14.80 -2.63
CA TYR A 156 -6.93 -16.17 -2.99
C TYR A 156 -8.01 -17.19 -2.61
N PHE A 157 -8.59 -17.09 -1.41
CA PHE A 157 -9.61 -18.04 -0.97
C PHE A 157 -10.88 -17.92 -1.80
N LYS A 158 -11.34 -16.70 -2.10
CA LYS A 158 -12.46 -16.49 -3.03
C LYS A 158 -12.16 -17.02 -4.44
N ARG A 159 -10.93 -16.89 -4.93
CA ARG A 159 -10.53 -17.46 -6.23
C ARG A 159 -10.62 -18.99 -6.22
N ILE A 160 -10.12 -19.63 -5.16
CA ILE A 160 -10.17 -21.08 -4.98
C ILE A 160 -11.61 -21.58 -4.85
N ASP A 161 -12.44 -20.90 -4.05
CA ASP A 161 -13.83 -21.32 -3.84
C ASP A 161 -14.67 -21.14 -5.11
N THR A 162 -14.45 -20.05 -5.86
CA THR A 162 -15.07 -19.86 -7.18
C THR A 162 -14.62 -20.92 -8.19
N ALA A 163 -13.35 -21.34 -8.15
CA ALA A 163 -12.84 -22.40 -9.03
C ALA A 163 -13.45 -23.78 -8.69
N LYS A 164 -13.60 -24.09 -7.38
CA LYS A 164 -14.28 -25.30 -6.91
C LYS A 164 -15.75 -25.32 -7.32
N LEU A 165 -16.46 -24.19 -7.19
CA LEU A 165 -17.87 -24.06 -7.57
C LEU A 165 -18.10 -24.21 -9.08
N LYS A 166 -17.11 -23.86 -9.92
CA LYS A 166 -17.18 -24.02 -11.39
C LYS A 166 -16.82 -25.42 -11.89
N GLY A 167 -16.65 -26.41 -11.01
CA GLY A 167 -16.50 -27.81 -11.40
C GLY A 167 -15.21 -28.14 -12.15
N LYS A 168 -14.17 -27.29 -12.10
CA LYS A 168 -12.85 -27.66 -12.60
C LYS A 168 -12.25 -28.69 -11.65
N LYS A 169 -12.24 -29.97 -12.07
CA LYS A 169 -11.64 -31.07 -11.34
C LYS A 169 -10.19 -30.76 -11.01
N LYS A 170 -9.82 -31.03 -9.75
CA LYS A 170 -8.44 -31.19 -9.29
C LYS A 170 -7.83 -32.37 -10.04
N ASP A 171 -7.19 -32.12 -11.16
CA ASP A 171 -6.18 -33.03 -11.67
C ASP A 171 -4.86 -32.26 -11.64
N GLU A 172 -3.90 -32.84 -10.92
CA GLU A 172 -2.46 -32.52 -10.81
C GLU A 172 -2.03 -31.43 -9.78
N GLU A 173 -1.53 -31.96 -8.65
CA GLU A 173 -0.37 -31.49 -7.87
C GLU A 173 -0.19 -29.98 -7.65
N THR A 174 -0.73 -29.48 -6.54
CA THR A 174 -0.15 -28.33 -5.84
C THR A 174 1.18 -28.75 -5.20
N PRO A 175 2.30 -28.17 -5.65
CA PRO A 175 2.82 -27.01 -4.94
C PRO A 175 3.53 -26.04 -5.90
N ASP A 176 2.78 -25.19 -6.62
CA ASP A 176 3.26 -23.93 -7.26
C ASP A 176 2.28 -23.39 -8.34
N TYR A 177 0.99 -23.73 -8.27
CA TYR A 177 0.00 -23.19 -9.21
C TYR A 177 -0.07 -21.65 -9.20
N TRP A 178 0.17 -21.03 -8.04
CA TRP A 178 0.27 -19.57 -7.95
C TRP A 178 1.60 -19.08 -8.55
N LYS A 179 2.74 -19.75 -8.33
CA LYS A 179 3.99 -19.38 -9.02
C LYS A 179 3.85 -19.49 -10.54
N THR A 180 3.20 -20.52 -11.08
CA THR A 180 2.98 -20.66 -12.53
C THR A 180 1.98 -19.65 -13.08
N PHE A 181 0.91 -19.33 -12.36
CA PHE A 181 -0.04 -18.28 -12.77
C PHE A 181 0.61 -16.89 -12.76
N TYR A 182 1.36 -16.55 -11.71
CA TYR A 182 1.96 -15.22 -11.55
C TYR A 182 3.29 -15.05 -12.31
N MET A 183 4.18 -16.05 -12.33
CA MET A 183 5.38 -16.00 -13.19
C MET A 183 5.00 -16.03 -14.66
N GLY A 184 3.95 -16.76 -15.06
CA GLY A 184 3.48 -16.80 -16.45
C GLY A 184 2.94 -15.45 -16.96
N GLU A 185 2.25 -14.69 -16.12
CA GLU A 185 1.75 -13.34 -16.46
C GLU A 185 2.82 -12.26 -16.34
N LEU A 186 3.67 -12.30 -15.30
CA LEU A 186 4.79 -11.34 -15.13
C LEU A 186 5.88 -11.52 -16.20
N LEU A 187 6.22 -12.76 -16.57
CA LEU A 187 7.16 -13.03 -17.68
C LEU A 187 6.57 -12.61 -19.02
N LYS A 188 5.26 -12.81 -19.25
CA LYS A 188 4.60 -12.30 -20.47
C LYS A 188 4.65 -10.78 -20.53
N LYS A 189 4.36 -10.08 -19.42
CA LYS A 189 4.39 -8.61 -19.39
C LYS A 189 5.81 -8.07 -19.63
N ASN A 190 6.82 -8.62 -18.96
CA ASN A 190 8.22 -8.21 -19.14
C ASN A 190 8.79 -8.58 -20.52
N MET A 191 8.41 -9.72 -21.11
CA MET A 191 8.82 -10.05 -22.48
C MET A 191 8.13 -9.16 -23.52
N THR A 192 6.86 -8.78 -23.30
CA THR A 192 6.14 -7.88 -24.21
C THR A 192 6.75 -6.47 -24.19
N ASP A 193 7.20 -6.00 -23.03
CA ASP A 193 7.86 -4.71 -22.90
C ASP A 193 9.31 -4.71 -23.44
N MET A 194 10.04 -5.83 -23.32
CA MET A 194 11.36 -5.97 -23.96
C MET A 194 11.28 -6.05 -25.50
N CYS A 195 10.28 -6.75 -26.05
CA CYS A 195 10.08 -6.81 -27.51
C CYS A 195 9.66 -5.46 -28.10
N ARG A 196 8.89 -4.64 -27.37
CA ARG A 196 8.54 -3.28 -27.79
C ARG A 196 9.74 -2.33 -27.85
N HIS A 197 10.77 -2.56 -27.04
CA HIS A 197 11.99 -1.74 -27.07
C HIS A 197 13.02 -2.19 -28.12
N SER A 198 12.99 -3.46 -28.56
CA SER A 198 13.83 -3.93 -29.66
C SER A 198 13.35 -3.54 -31.06
N GLU A 199 12.09 -3.11 -31.21
CA GLU A 199 11.51 -2.69 -32.51
C GLU A 199 11.65 -1.17 -32.78
N ILE A 200 12.25 -0.41 -31.85
CA ILE A 200 12.48 1.05 -31.97
C ILE A 200 13.99 1.36 -32.15
N SER A 201 14.83 0.33 -32.37
CA SER A 201 16.27 0.50 -32.66
C SER A 201 16.59 0.16 -34.11
#